data_AF-A0A735JLJ1-F1
#
_entry.id   AF-A0A735JLJ1-F1
#
_cell.length_a   1.000
_cell.length_b   1.000
_cell.length_c   1.000
_cell.angle_alpha   90.00
_cell.angle_beta   90.00
_cell.angle_gamma   90.00
#
_symmetry.space_group_name_H-M   'P 1'
#
loop_
_entity.id
_entity.type
_entity.pdbx_description
1 polymer ?
#
loop_
_entity_poly.entity_id
_entity_poly.type
_entity_poly.pdbx_seq_one_letter_code
_entity_poly.pdbx_strand_id
1 'polypeptide(L)' 'REDANVVISTENADDFEKNMISIRCEERLALAVKRPEAFIYGSFTVPAPAGA' A
#
# COMPACT_ATOMS: atom_id res chain seq x y z
N ARG A 1 7.84 13.80 -4.75
CA ARG A 1 6.49 13.29 -4.52
C ARG A 1 5.81 13.26 -5.87
N GLU A 2 5.22 12.14 -6.21
CA GLU A 2 4.35 11.98 -7.37
C GLU A 2 3.05 11.40 -6.82
N ASP A 3 1.93 12.07 -7.07
CA ASP A 3 0.62 11.55 -6.64
C ASP A 3 0.24 10.33 -7.49
N ALA A 4 -0.79 9.60 -7.09
CA ALA A 4 -1.19 8.39 -7.78
C ALA A 4 -1.46 8.64 -9.27
N ASN A 5 -0.75 7.90 -10.12
CA ASN A 5 -0.82 7.98 -11.56
C ASN A 5 -1.24 6.64 -12.15
N VAL A 6 -2.06 6.68 -13.21
CA VAL A 6 -2.55 5.51 -13.94
C VAL A 6 -2.23 5.69 -15.41
N VAL A 7 -1.43 4.75 -15.96
CA VAL A 7 -1.03 4.74 -17.36
C VAL A 7 -1.43 3.40 -17.99
N ILE A 8 -1.94 3.45 -19.21
CA ILE A 8 -2.35 2.28 -19.99
C ILE A 8 -1.37 2.11 -21.15
N SER A 9 -0.88 0.88 -21.35
CA SER A 9 -0.05 0.51 -22.48
C SER A 9 -0.66 -0.65 -23.25
N THR A 10 -0.74 -0.49 -24.57
CA THR A 10 -1.21 -1.51 -25.52
C THR A 10 -0.04 -2.18 -26.26
N GLU A 11 1.20 -1.77 -25.96
CA GLU A 11 2.41 -2.16 -26.69
C GLU A 11 3.53 -2.61 -25.73
N ASN A 12 3.20 -2.88 -24.47
CA ASN A 12 4.18 -3.34 -23.50
C ASN A 12 4.56 -4.80 -23.80
N ALA A 13 5.85 -5.07 -23.98
CA ALA A 13 6.38 -6.41 -24.32
C ALA A 13 5.66 -7.08 -25.50
N ASP A 14 4.85 -8.11 -25.27
CA ASP A 14 4.11 -8.87 -26.29
C ASP A 14 2.59 -8.67 -26.21
N ASP A 15 2.13 -7.60 -25.53
CA ASP A 15 0.72 -7.29 -25.33
C ASP A 15 -0.05 -7.18 -26.65
N PHE A 16 0.56 -6.60 -27.70
CA PHE A 16 -0.08 -6.49 -29.01
C PHE A 16 -0.33 -7.86 -29.66
N GLU A 17 0.67 -8.75 -29.68
CA GLU A 17 0.56 -10.08 -30.30
C GLU A 17 -0.43 -10.99 -29.55
N LYS A 18 -0.58 -10.76 -28.24
CA LYS A 18 -1.46 -11.55 -27.36
C LYS A 18 -2.84 -10.92 -27.12
N ASN A 19 -3.15 -9.78 -27.74
CA ASN A 19 -4.38 -9.01 -27.51
C ASN A 19 -4.59 -8.66 -26.03
N MET A 20 -3.52 -8.27 -25.34
CA MET A 20 -3.54 -7.85 -23.94
C MET A 20 -3.34 -6.34 -23.80
N ILE A 21 -3.66 -5.82 -22.62
CA ILE A 21 -3.41 -4.43 -22.24
C ILE A 21 -2.79 -4.42 -20.84
N SER A 22 -1.69 -3.70 -20.68
CA SER A 22 -1.05 -3.47 -19.39
C SER A 22 -1.48 -2.14 -18.78
N ILE A 23 -1.89 -2.15 -17.51
CA ILE A 23 -2.22 -0.94 -16.75
C ILE A 23 -1.20 -0.79 -15.61
N ARG A 24 -0.47 0.33 -15.59
CA ARG A 24 0.44 0.67 -14.50
C ARG A 24 -0.19 1.72 -13.60
N CYS A 25 -0.37 1.36 -12.33
CA CYS A 25 -0.77 2.28 -11.27
C CYS A 25 0.41 2.49 -10.32
N GLU A 26 0.92 3.72 -10.20
CA GLU A 26 2.09 4.03 -9.38
C GLU A 26 1.91 5.32 -8.57
N GLU A 27 2.55 5.38 -7.40
CA GLU A 27 2.65 6.59 -6.56
C GLU A 27 4.07 6.63 -5.98
N ARG A 28 4.69 7.82 -5.94
CA ARG A 28 6.03 7.98 -5.34
C ARG A 28 5.95 8.71 -4.01
N LEU A 29 6.11 7.93 -2.94
CA LEU A 29 6.08 8.39 -1.55
C LEU A 29 7.32 8.00 -0.75
N ALA A 30 7.53 8.68 0.38
CA ALA A 30 8.56 8.38 1.37
C ALA A 30 8.02 8.69 2.77
N LEU A 31 8.34 7.85 3.76
CA LEU A 31 7.95 8.02 5.15
C LEU A 31 9.18 8.21 6.03
N ALA A 32 9.31 9.39 6.63
CA ALA A 32 10.39 9.69 7.58
C ALA A 32 9.89 9.63 9.02
N VAL A 33 10.42 8.69 9.81
CA VAL A 33 10.16 8.61 11.25
C VAL A 33 11.34 9.23 12.00
N LYS A 34 11.17 10.47 12.48
CA LYS A 34 12.24 11.22 13.14
C LYS A 34 12.48 10.81 14.60
N ARG A 35 11.47 10.23 15.25
CA ARG A 35 11.55 9.76 16.65
C ARG A 35 10.60 8.56 16.84
N PRO A 36 11.09 7.33 16.67
CA PRO A 36 10.27 6.12 16.74
C PRO A 36 9.54 5.96 18.09
N GLU A 37 10.17 6.38 19.18
CA GLU A 37 9.63 6.32 20.55
C GLU A 37 8.36 7.17 20.76
N ALA A 38 8.05 8.09 19.85
CA ALA A 38 6.80 8.85 19.90
C ALA A 38 5.57 8.00 19.54
N PHE A 39 5.76 6.83 18.94
CA PHE A 39 4.68 5.88 18.67
C PHE A 39 4.58 4.84 19.80
N ILE A 40 3.44 4.80 20.47
CA ILE A 40 3.14 3.81 21.51
C ILE A 40 2.13 2.82 20.93
N TYR A 41 2.49 1.54 20.95
CA TYR A 41 1.64 0.44 20.52
C TYR A 41 1.32 -0.46 21.71
N GLY A 42 0.17 -1.11 21.67
CA GLY A 42 -0.28 -2.05 22.70
C GLY A 42 -1.52 -2.81 22.27
N SER A 43 -1.80 -3.91 22.96
CA SER A 43 -3.02 -4.71 22.73
C SER A 43 -4.04 -4.40 23.81
N PHE A 44 -5.32 -4.36 23.44
CA PHE A 44 -6.40 -4.34 24.42
C PHE A 44 -6.48 -5.71 25.11
N THR A 45 -6.54 -5.73 26.44
CA THR A 45 -6.82 -6.95 27.19
C THR A 45 -8.31 -7.21 27.21
N VAL A 46 -8.72 -8.45 26.96
CA VAL A 46 -10.11 -8.86 27.16
C VAL A 46 -10.44 -8.71 28.66
N PRO A 47 -11.55 -8.05 29.03
CA PRO A 47 -11.94 -7.94 30.43
C PRO A 47 -12.17 -9.32 31.01
N ALA A 48 -11.60 -9.58 32.19
CA ALA A 48 -11.86 -10.81 32.93
C ALA A 48 -13.37 -10.91 33.23
N PRO A 49 -14.00 -12.09 33.06
CA PRO A 49 -15.42 -12.24 33.38
C PRO A 49 -15.63 -11.95 34.88
N ALA A 50 -16.61 -11.11 35.18
CA ALA A 50 -16.97 -10.79 36.56
C ALA A 50 -17.67 -11.99 37.22
N GLY A 51 -16.92 -12.73 38.04
CA GLY A 51 -17.44 -13.73 38.96
C GLY A 51 -17.80 -15.08 38.33
N ALA A 52 -17.18 -16.13 38.85
CA ALA A 52 -17.78 -17.47 38.89
C ALA A 52 -18.56 -17.60 40.20
#